data_AF-Q2C596-F1
#
_entry.id   AF-Q2C596-F1
#
_cell.length_a   1.000
_cell.length_b   1.000
_cell.length_c   1.000
_cell.angle_alpha   90.00
_cell.angle_beta   90.00
_cell.angle_gamma   90.00
#
_symmetry.space_group_name_H-M   'P 1'
#
loop_
_entity.id
_entity.type
_entity.pdbx_description
1 polymer ?
#
loop_
_entity_poly.entity_id
_entity_poly.type
_entity_poly.pdbx_seq_one_letter_code
_entity_poly.pdbx_strand_id
1 'polypeptide(L)'
;MKTIEVDEELYRYIASQTQHIGESASDILRRLLMVPEEQLQQQPAVVMPVRPKGIVVSKDAGNAPTMDRVKEMRTVLISDEFAAQEKAIGRFMMILSSLYSIDAEGFAEAAAIKGRTRVYFAHDEETLLASGKTTKPKSIPSTPFWVITNTNTERKRQMIDQLMTKMGFGSDIIDKVCGEI
;
A
#
# COMPACT_ATOMS: atom_id res chain seq x y z
N MET A 1 -3.41 -26.29 5.22
CA MET A 1 -2.52 -25.46 6.07
C MET A 1 -1.14 -25.45 5.42
N LYS A 2 -0.48 -24.29 5.37
CA LYS A 2 0.93 -24.20 4.97
C LYS A 2 1.78 -24.17 6.25
N THR A 3 2.92 -24.86 6.25
CA THR A 3 3.82 -24.90 7.40
C THR A 3 4.94 -23.90 7.20
N ILE A 4 5.27 -23.15 8.25
CA ILE A 4 6.42 -22.24 8.33
C ILE A 4 7.28 -22.66 9.53
N GLU A 5 8.60 -22.51 9.42
CA GLU A 5 9.52 -22.73 10.54
C GLU A 5 9.91 -21.38 11.13
N VAL A 6 9.96 -21.31 12.46
CA VAL A 6 10.37 -20.13 13.24
C VAL A 6 11.39 -20.56 14.27
N ASP A 7 12.27 -19.65 14.67
CA ASP A 7 13.21 -19.90 15.77
C ASP A 7 12.50 -19.99 17.13
N GLU A 8 13.22 -20.50 18.13
CA GLU A 8 12.66 -20.79 19.46
C GLU A 8 12.27 -19.52 20.23
N GLU A 9 12.99 -18.41 20.03
CA GLU A 9 12.69 -17.14 20.68
C GLU A 9 11.40 -16.54 20.13
N LEU A 10 11.25 -16.53 18.80
CA LEU A 10 10.04 -16.08 18.11
C LEU A 10 8.84 -16.97 18.45
N TYR A 11 9.02 -18.28 18.53
CA TYR A 11 7.98 -19.20 18.99
C TYR A 11 7.48 -18.85 20.40
N ARG A 12 8.41 -18.64 21.36
CA ARG A 12 8.07 -18.25 22.74
C ARG A 12 7.35 -16.90 22.78
N TYR A 13 7.80 -15.93 21.98
CA TYR A 13 7.15 -14.63 21.87
C TYR A 13 5.71 -14.77 21.36
N ILE A 14 5.48 -15.48 20.25
CA ILE A 14 4.13 -15.70 19.70
C ILE A 14 3.23 -16.41 20.72
N ALA A 15 3.73 -17.46 21.38
CA ALA A 15 2.96 -18.20 22.39
C ALA A 15 2.56 -17.33 23.59
N SER A 16 3.42 -16.39 24.00
CA SER A 16 3.14 -15.46 25.12
C SER A 16 2.00 -14.48 24.83
N GLN A 17 1.62 -14.30 23.56
CA GLN A 17 0.58 -13.36 23.14
C GLN A 17 -0.83 -13.98 23.10
N THR A 18 -1.00 -15.24 23.51
CA THR A 18 -2.28 -15.94 23.58
C THR A 18 -3.27 -15.21 24.50
N GLN A 19 -4.46 -14.85 24.00
CA GLN A 19 -5.49 -14.17 24.80
C GLN A 19 -6.67 -15.07 25.15
N HIS A 20 -6.98 -16.06 24.32
CA HIS A 20 -8.05 -17.03 24.56
C HIS A 20 -7.53 -18.45 24.48
N ILE A 21 -8.02 -19.31 25.38
CA ILE A 21 -7.64 -20.72 25.40
C ILE A 21 -8.13 -21.38 24.10
N GLY A 22 -7.21 -21.97 23.34
CA GLY A 22 -7.50 -22.62 22.05
C GLY A 22 -7.40 -21.71 20.83
N GLU A 23 -6.89 -20.48 20.96
CA GLU A 23 -6.56 -19.60 19.84
C GLU A 23 -5.48 -20.23 18.94
N SER A 24 -5.65 -20.15 17.62
CA SER A 24 -4.67 -20.71 16.69
C SER A 24 -3.46 -19.78 16.55
N ALA A 25 -2.29 -20.34 16.21
CA ALA A 25 -1.10 -19.53 15.93
C ALA A 25 -1.34 -18.50 14.81
N SER A 26 -2.21 -18.83 13.85
CA SER A 26 -2.59 -17.90 12.77
C SER A 26 -3.40 -16.71 13.29
N ASP A 27 -4.28 -16.90 14.27
CA ASP A 27 -5.09 -15.81 14.83
C ASP A 27 -4.23 -14.87 15.69
N ILE A 28 -3.31 -15.43 16.49
CA ILE A 28 -2.31 -14.66 17.24
C ILE A 28 -1.48 -13.81 16.27
N LEU A 29 -0.99 -14.41 15.17
CA LEU A 29 -0.17 -13.69 14.18
C LEU A 29 -0.94 -12.60 13.44
N ARG A 30 -2.21 -12.83 13.05
CA ARG A 30 -3.04 -11.80 12.41
C ARG A 30 -3.25 -10.58 13.32
N ARG A 31 -3.46 -10.83 14.61
CA ARG A 31 -3.60 -9.80 15.64
C ARG A 31 -2.30 -9.01 15.82
N LEU A 32 -1.15 -9.68 15.91
CA LEU A 32 0.16 -9.04 16.05
C LEU A 32 0.58 -8.24 14.82
N LEU A 33 0.20 -8.68 13.62
CA LEU A 33 0.59 -8.06 12.34
C LEU A 33 -0.43 -7.03 11.81
N MET A 34 -1.51 -6.75 12.56
CA MET A 34 -2.55 -5.75 12.24
C MET A 34 -3.11 -5.85 10.82
N VAL A 35 -3.69 -7.00 10.45
CA VAL A 35 -4.61 -7.08 9.30
C VAL A 35 -6.03 -6.84 9.82
N PRO A 36 -6.73 -5.77 9.43
CA PRO A 36 -8.13 -5.60 9.78
C PRO A 36 -8.96 -6.63 8.99
N GLU A 37 -9.31 -7.75 9.64
CA GLU A 37 -10.32 -8.71 9.18
C GLU A 37 -11.56 -8.65 10.08
N GLU A 38 -11.97 -7.46 10.50
CA GLU A 38 -13.28 -7.27 11.11
C GLU A 38 -14.32 -7.00 10.00
N GLN A 39 -14.87 -8.07 9.45
CA GLN A 39 -16.32 -8.26 9.15
C GLN A 39 -16.56 -9.45 8.21
N LEU A 40 -16.18 -10.66 8.66
CA LEU A 40 -16.71 -11.90 8.11
C LEU A 40 -17.29 -12.75 9.25
N GLN A 41 -18.43 -12.33 9.78
CA GLN A 41 -19.55 -13.20 10.17
C GLN A 41 -20.58 -12.42 11.00
N GLN A 42 -21.69 -12.04 10.34
CA GLN A 42 -23.05 -12.17 10.86
C GLN A 42 -24.07 -11.71 9.77
N GLN A 43 -24.79 -12.67 9.20
CA GLN A 43 -26.11 -12.46 8.58
C GLN A 43 -27.10 -13.36 9.34
N PRO A 44 -28.36 -12.94 9.52
CA PRO A 44 -29.37 -13.20 8.47
C PRO A 44 -30.20 -11.97 8.04
N ALA A 45 -30.78 -12.15 6.86
CA ALA A 45 -31.53 -11.25 5.99
C ALA A 45 -32.76 -10.52 6.58
N VAL A 46 -33.03 -9.30 6.08
CA VAL A 46 -34.34 -8.94 5.48
C VAL A 46 -34.31 -7.66 4.61
N VAL A 47 -34.82 -7.81 3.37
CA VAL A 47 -35.49 -6.88 2.44
C VAL A 47 -35.00 -5.44 2.11
N MET A 48 -34.77 -5.24 0.81
CA MET A 48 -34.71 -4.02 -0.02
C MET A 48 -36.00 -3.15 0.02
N PRO A 49 -36.14 -2.05 -0.77
CA PRO A 49 -35.18 -1.02 -1.25
C PRO A 49 -35.76 0.43 -1.15
N VAL A 50 -34.92 1.47 -1.04
CA VAL A 50 -35.23 2.80 -1.64
C VAL A 50 -33.94 3.54 -2.02
N ARG A 51 -33.80 3.88 -3.31
CA ARG A 51 -33.01 5.02 -3.83
C ARG A 51 -33.99 6.17 -4.13
N PRO A 52 -33.56 7.40 -4.46
CA PRO A 52 -32.24 8.04 -4.32
C PRO A 52 -32.36 9.41 -3.60
N LYS A 53 -31.24 10.05 -3.24
CA LYS A 53 -31.01 11.51 -3.38
C LYS A 53 -29.77 11.95 -2.60
N GLY A 54 -29.04 12.88 -3.21
CA GLY A 54 -28.36 13.94 -2.48
C GLY A 54 -26.89 13.71 -2.20
N ILE A 55 -26.05 14.10 -3.15
CA ILE A 55 -24.70 14.60 -2.87
C ILE A 55 -24.87 15.82 -1.95
N VAL A 56 -24.75 15.63 -0.64
CA VAL A 56 -24.41 16.66 0.35
C VAL A 56 -24.15 15.99 1.69
N VAL A 57 -22.88 15.78 2.02
CA VAL A 57 -22.39 15.69 3.41
C VAL A 57 -21.01 16.33 3.38
N SER A 58 -20.95 17.64 3.65
CA SER A 58 -20.68 18.17 4.99
C SER A 58 -19.31 17.75 5.50
N LYS A 59 -18.44 18.76 5.51
CA LYS A 59 -17.25 18.91 6.35
C LYS A 59 -17.53 18.38 7.76
N ASP A 60 -16.58 17.63 8.30
CA ASP A 60 -16.55 17.06 9.66
C ASP A 60 -17.46 15.84 9.95
N ALA A 61 -17.02 14.67 9.49
CA ALA A 61 -17.41 13.38 10.05
C ALA A 61 -16.17 12.60 10.51
N GLY A 62 -16.04 12.40 11.82
CA GLY A 62 -15.24 11.32 12.41
C GLY A 62 -13.77 11.62 12.65
N ASN A 63 -13.46 12.25 13.79
CA ASN A 63 -12.10 12.31 14.34
C ASN A 63 -11.67 10.95 14.91
N ALA A 64 -11.52 9.94 14.05
CA ALA A 64 -10.45 8.97 14.22
C ALA A 64 -9.12 9.76 14.12
N PRO A 65 -8.00 9.30 14.70
CA PRO A 65 -6.72 9.89 14.37
C PRO A 65 -6.45 9.60 12.89
N THR A 66 -6.96 10.45 12.00
CA THR A 66 -6.67 10.40 10.58
C THR A 66 -5.18 10.65 10.49
N MET A 67 -4.40 9.61 10.17
CA MET A 67 -2.97 9.76 9.91
C MET A 67 -2.80 10.91 8.93
N ASP A 68 -1.98 11.90 9.30
CA ASP A 68 -1.68 13.02 8.42
C ASP A 68 -0.79 12.48 7.30
N ARG A 69 -1.42 12.11 6.19
CA ARG A 69 -0.78 11.51 5.01
C ARG A 69 0.36 12.38 4.48
N VAL A 70 0.23 13.70 4.57
CA VAL A 70 1.27 14.65 4.14
C VAL A 70 2.45 14.63 5.10
N LYS A 71 2.18 14.59 6.42
CA LYS A 71 3.21 14.44 7.43
C LYS A 71 3.98 13.12 7.26
N GLU A 72 3.29 12.00 7.02
CA GLU A 72 3.95 10.70 6.80
C GLU A 72 4.90 10.73 5.60
N MET A 73 4.46 11.27 4.46
CA MET A 73 5.35 11.43 3.30
C MET A 73 6.55 12.33 3.63
N ARG A 74 6.36 13.42 4.36
CA ARG A 74 7.48 14.28 4.79
C ARG A 74 8.44 13.55 5.72
N THR A 75 7.94 12.74 6.64
CA THR A 75 8.77 11.91 7.53
C THR A 75 9.66 10.96 6.72
N VAL A 76 9.11 10.34 5.66
CA VAL A 76 9.90 9.48 4.77
C VAL A 76 10.99 10.27 4.03
N LEU A 77 10.67 11.44 3.50
CA LEU A 77 11.66 12.24 2.75
C LEU A 77 12.84 12.74 3.62
N ILE A 78 12.64 12.88 4.93
CA ILE A 78 13.70 13.31 5.87
C ILE A 78 14.38 12.14 6.59
N SER A 79 14.00 10.89 6.29
CA SER A 79 14.54 9.72 6.99
C SER A 79 15.95 9.36 6.51
N ASP A 80 16.77 8.83 7.42
CA ASP A 80 18.13 8.39 7.10
C ASP A 80 18.12 7.24 6.09
N GLU A 81 17.13 6.34 6.15
CA GLU A 81 17.00 5.24 5.21
C GLU A 81 16.72 5.74 3.78
N PHE A 82 15.92 6.81 3.65
CA PHE A 82 15.64 7.44 2.37
C PHE A 82 16.87 8.17 1.84
N ALA A 83 17.57 8.94 2.70
CA ALA A 83 18.80 9.62 2.35
C ALA A 83 19.93 8.66 1.95
N ALA A 84 19.97 7.46 2.53
CA ALA A 84 20.92 6.41 2.17
C ALA A 84 20.69 5.80 0.77
N GLN A 85 19.54 6.06 0.13
CA GLN A 85 19.28 5.57 -1.23
C GLN A 85 19.99 6.43 -2.28
N GLU A 86 21.15 5.99 -2.75
CA GLU A 86 21.90 6.70 -3.79
C GLU A 86 21.20 6.71 -5.16
N LYS A 87 20.50 5.61 -5.49
CA LYS A 87 19.90 5.41 -6.82
C LYS A 87 18.43 5.80 -6.83
N ALA A 88 18.00 6.45 -7.90
CA ALA A 88 16.59 6.82 -8.14
C ALA A 88 15.61 5.63 -8.02
N ILE A 89 16.03 4.41 -8.38
CA ILE A 89 15.20 3.22 -8.20
C ILE A 89 14.95 2.90 -6.71
N GLY A 90 15.93 3.10 -5.83
CA GLY A 90 15.76 2.86 -4.40
C GLY A 90 14.74 3.81 -3.79
N ARG A 91 14.90 5.12 -4.04
CA ARG A 91 13.96 6.17 -3.61
C ARG A 91 12.56 5.93 -4.16
N PHE A 92 12.44 5.59 -5.44
CA PHE A 92 11.16 5.22 -6.06
C PHE A 92 10.46 4.06 -5.36
N MET A 93 11.19 2.98 -5.03
CA MET A 93 10.58 1.83 -4.34
C MET A 93 10.15 2.18 -2.91
N MET A 94 10.95 2.97 -2.18
CA MET A 94 10.59 3.41 -0.82
C MET A 94 9.34 4.31 -0.81
N ILE A 95 9.25 5.24 -1.77
CA ILE A 95 8.06 6.09 -1.94
C ILE A 95 6.82 5.23 -2.19
N LEU A 96 6.90 4.24 -3.09
CA LEU A 96 5.77 3.35 -3.38
C LEU A 96 5.33 2.54 -2.15
N SER A 97 6.28 1.98 -1.40
CA SER A 97 5.98 1.26 -0.16
C SER A 97 5.29 2.17 0.86
N SER A 98 5.75 3.41 1.01
CA SER A 98 5.15 4.39 1.93
C SER A 98 3.74 4.81 1.51
N LEU A 99 3.53 5.08 0.21
CA LEU A 99 2.21 5.44 -0.30
C LEU A 99 1.19 4.32 -0.04
N TYR A 100 1.58 3.06 -0.25
CA TYR A 100 0.72 1.92 0.08
C TYR A 100 0.45 1.80 1.58
N SER A 101 1.44 2.01 2.45
CA SER A 101 1.23 1.94 3.90
C SER A 101 0.34 3.07 4.45
N ILE A 102 0.36 4.24 3.80
CA ILE A 102 -0.49 5.38 4.16
C ILE A 102 -1.96 5.10 3.83
N ASP A 103 -2.21 4.51 2.66
CA ASP A 103 -3.55 4.25 2.16
C ASP A 103 -3.54 3.14 1.10
N ALA A 104 -3.72 1.91 1.55
CA ALA A 104 -3.65 0.72 0.69
C ALA A 104 -4.79 0.67 -0.34
N GLU A 105 -5.99 1.09 0.04
CA GLU A 105 -7.16 1.11 -0.84
C GLU A 105 -7.01 2.18 -1.91
N GLY A 106 -6.70 3.42 -1.51
CA GLY A 106 -6.44 4.52 -2.44
C GLY A 106 -5.23 4.24 -3.34
N PHE A 107 -4.19 3.57 -2.85
CA PHE A 107 -3.08 3.11 -3.68
C PHE A 107 -3.56 2.10 -4.72
N ALA A 108 -4.35 1.10 -4.34
CA ALA A 108 -4.83 0.06 -5.25
C ALA A 108 -5.67 0.65 -6.40
N GLU A 109 -6.56 1.61 -6.09
CA GLU A 109 -7.32 2.35 -7.10
C GLU A 109 -6.41 3.21 -7.99
N ALA A 110 -5.46 3.93 -7.38
CA ALA A 110 -4.54 4.80 -8.11
C ALA A 110 -3.57 4.02 -9.00
N ALA A 111 -3.16 2.81 -8.60
CA ALA A 111 -2.23 1.93 -9.31
C ALA A 111 -2.76 1.43 -10.66
N ALA A 112 -4.02 1.68 -11.00
CA ALA A 112 -4.60 1.45 -12.33
C ALA A 112 -3.99 2.33 -13.45
N ILE A 113 -2.97 3.14 -13.17
CA ILE A 113 -2.22 3.89 -14.19
C ILE A 113 -1.41 2.96 -15.10
N LYS A 114 -1.36 3.30 -16.39
CA LYS A 114 -0.65 2.54 -17.41
C LYS A 114 -0.05 3.46 -18.47
N GLY A 115 0.97 2.96 -19.15
CA GLY A 115 1.50 3.61 -20.35
C GLY A 115 0.65 3.32 -21.58
N ARG A 116 1.17 3.71 -22.75
CA ARG A 116 0.52 3.42 -24.03
C ARG A 116 0.28 1.93 -24.26
N THR A 117 1.30 1.11 -23.99
CA THR A 117 1.27 -0.34 -24.25
C THR A 117 1.66 -1.18 -23.04
N ARG A 118 2.14 -0.55 -21.97
CA ARG A 118 2.71 -1.24 -20.80
C ARG A 118 1.85 -0.99 -19.58
N VAL A 119 1.56 -2.04 -18.84
CA VAL A 119 1.00 -1.98 -17.50
C VAL A 119 2.13 -1.59 -16.55
N TYR A 120 1.89 -0.68 -15.62
CA TYR A 120 2.92 -0.20 -14.69
C TYR A 120 2.94 -0.98 -13.39
N PHE A 121 1.75 -1.25 -12.84
CA PHE A 121 1.56 -1.98 -11.59
C PHE A 121 0.67 -3.20 -11.81
N ALA A 122 0.97 -4.29 -11.11
CA ALA A 122 0.16 -5.50 -11.10
C ALA A 122 0.35 -6.25 -9.77
N HIS A 123 -0.44 -7.29 -9.53
CA HIS A 123 -0.29 -8.15 -8.33
C HIS A 123 0.70 -9.31 -8.55
N ASP A 124 1.24 -9.44 -9.77
CA ASP A 124 2.14 -10.49 -10.18
C ASP A 124 3.12 -9.99 -11.25
N GLU A 125 4.26 -10.68 -11.37
CA GLU A 125 5.30 -10.38 -12.34
C GLU A 125 4.86 -10.64 -13.80
N GLU A 126 4.07 -11.68 -14.01
CA GLU A 126 3.71 -12.18 -15.34
C GLU A 126 2.87 -11.17 -16.12
N THR A 127 1.91 -10.53 -15.48
CA THR A 127 1.08 -9.46 -16.05
C THR A 127 1.92 -8.31 -16.59
N LEU A 128 2.99 -7.94 -15.88
CA LEU A 128 3.89 -6.87 -16.31
C LEU A 128 4.77 -7.29 -17.51
N LEU A 129 5.23 -8.54 -17.52
CA LEU A 129 6.00 -9.12 -18.64
C LEU A 129 5.14 -9.32 -19.90
N ALA A 130 3.87 -9.70 -19.73
CA ALA A 130 2.90 -9.84 -20.82
C ALA A 130 2.66 -8.50 -21.53
N SER A 131 2.64 -7.38 -20.79
CA SER A 131 2.54 -6.04 -21.37
C SER A 131 3.84 -5.55 -22.04
N GLY A 132 4.98 -6.19 -21.74
CA GLY A 132 6.25 -5.91 -22.38
C GLY A 132 7.42 -6.71 -21.81
N LYS A 133 8.09 -7.50 -22.66
CA LYS A 133 9.19 -8.40 -22.24
C LYS A 133 10.41 -7.71 -21.64
N THR A 134 10.59 -6.41 -21.85
CA THR A 134 11.75 -5.64 -21.37
C THR A 134 11.41 -4.72 -20.19
N THR A 135 10.32 -4.96 -19.46
CA THR A 135 9.86 -4.09 -18.36
C THR A 135 10.68 -4.23 -17.07
N LYS A 136 11.43 -5.33 -16.89
CA LYS A 136 12.18 -5.67 -15.67
C LYS A 136 11.35 -5.43 -14.39
N PRO A 137 10.28 -6.20 -14.16
CA PRO A 137 9.46 -6.03 -12.97
C PRO A 137 10.25 -6.23 -11.67
N LYS A 138 9.79 -5.57 -10.60
CA LYS A 138 10.23 -5.84 -9.23
C LYS A 138 9.05 -5.77 -8.28
N SER A 139 9.03 -6.63 -7.25
CA SER A 139 8.08 -6.51 -6.15
C SER A 139 8.36 -5.26 -5.33
N ILE A 140 7.31 -4.55 -4.94
CA ILE A 140 7.40 -3.40 -4.04
C ILE A 140 7.41 -3.92 -2.60
N PRO A 141 8.45 -3.63 -1.79
CA PRO A 141 8.55 -4.12 -0.42
C PRO A 141 7.31 -3.82 0.42
N SER A 142 6.87 -4.79 1.21
CA SER A 142 5.71 -4.67 2.11
C SER A 142 4.37 -4.37 1.42
N THR A 143 4.24 -4.72 0.14
CA THR A 143 2.98 -4.58 -0.62
C THR A 143 2.71 -5.84 -1.46
N PRO A 144 1.47 -6.08 -1.90
CA PRO A 144 1.15 -7.13 -2.87
C PRO A 144 1.45 -6.71 -4.33
N PHE A 145 2.03 -5.52 -4.56
CA PHE A 145 2.22 -4.97 -5.89
C PHE A 145 3.62 -5.22 -6.45
N TRP A 146 3.66 -5.37 -7.77
CA TRP A 146 4.84 -5.32 -8.60
C TRP A 146 4.84 -4.06 -9.45
N VAL A 147 6.02 -3.56 -9.79
CA VAL A 147 6.19 -2.38 -10.66
C VAL A 147 7.25 -2.61 -11.72
N ILE A 148 7.06 -2.01 -12.91
CA ILE A 148 8.08 -2.01 -13.96
C ILE A 148 9.25 -1.10 -13.57
N THR A 149 10.49 -1.56 -13.75
CA THR A 149 11.68 -0.76 -13.33
C THR A 149 12.56 -0.30 -14.48
N ASN A 150 12.40 -0.87 -15.68
CA ASN A 150 13.10 -0.43 -16.89
C ASN A 150 12.50 0.85 -17.48
N THR A 151 12.66 1.94 -16.72
CA THR A 151 12.17 3.29 -17.02
C THR A 151 13.24 4.30 -16.64
N ASN A 152 13.28 5.44 -17.32
CA ASN A 152 14.15 6.55 -16.92
C ASN A 152 13.58 7.28 -15.68
N THR A 153 14.38 8.15 -15.06
CA THR A 153 14.00 8.90 -13.85
C THR A 153 12.76 9.75 -14.08
N GLU A 154 12.66 10.40 -15.24
CA GLU A 154 11.51 11.24 -15.58
C GLU A 154 10.21 10.46 -15.61
N ARG A 155 10.22 9.25 -16.16
CA ARG A 155 9.04 8.38 -16.15
C ARG A 155 8.71 7.90 -14.73
N LYS A 156 9.70 7.64 -13.87
CA LYS A 156 9.44 7.30 -12.45
C LYS A 156 8.74 8.45 -11.73
N ARG A 157 9.21 9.68 -11.91
CA ARG A 157 8.55 10.89 -11.40
C ARG A 157 7.12 10.99 -11.89
N GLN A 158 6.89 10.82 -13.19
CA GLN A 158 5.54 10.87 -13.77
C GLN A 158 4.61 9.76 -13.29
N MET A 159 5.15 8.58 -12.92
CA MET A 159 4.35 7.53 -12.28
C MET A 159 3.94 7.95 -10.88
N ILE A 160 4.86 8.48 -10.08
CA ILE A 160 4.58 8.94 -8.72
C ILE A 160 3.61 10.12 -8.73
N ASP A 161 3.83 11.10 -9.60
CA ASP A 161 2.95 12.26 -9.79
C ASP A 161 1.49 11.83 -10.06
N GLN A 162 1.28 10.96 -11.05
CA GLN A 162 -0.07 10.47 -11.39
C GLN A 162 -0.68 9.64 -10.26
N LEU A 163 0.12 8.81 -9.59
CA LEU A 163 -0.32 7.95 -8.49
C LEU A 163 -0.76 8.81 -7.31
N MET A 164 0.09 9.74 -6.85
CA MET A 164 -0.20 10.64 -5.74
C MET A 164 -1.36 11.59 -6.05
N THR A 165 -1.46 12.10 -7.28
CA THR A 165 -2.59 12.92 -7.72
C THR A 165 -3.90 12.14 -7.59
N LYS A 166 -3.93 10.88 -8.04
CA LYS A 166 -5.12 10.02 -7.90
C LYS A 166 -5.45 9.67 -6.45
N MET A 167 -4.42 9.54 -5.60
CA MET A 167 -4.59 9.34 -4.17
C MET A 167 -5.03 10.62 -3.42
N GLY A 168 -5.14 11.76 -4.12
CA GLY A 168 -5.65 13.03 -3.57
C GLY A 168 -4.62 13.88 -2.84
N PHE A 169 -3.31 13.67 -3.07
CA PHE A 169 -2.28 14.55 -2.52
C PHE A 169 -2.26 15.91 -3.22
N GLY A 170 -1.87 16.96 -2.49
CA GLY A 170 -1.67 18.30 -3.04
C GLY A 170 -0.41 18.41 -3.88
N SER A 171 -0.40 19.32 -4.87
CA SER A 171 0.76 19.52 -5.76
C SER A 171 2.04 19.90 -5.00
N ASP A 172 1.91 20.62 -3.89
CA ASP A 172 3.05 21.08 -3.07
C ASP A 172 3.90 19.94 -2.50
N ILE A 173 3.28 18.83 -2.10
CA ILE A 173 3.98 17.64 -1.61
C ILE A 173 4.39 16.74 -2.77
N ILE A 174 3.59 16.66 -3.84
CA ILE A 174 3.92 15.88 -5.03
C ILE A 174 5.22 16.38 -5.68
N ASP A 175 5.36 17.70 -5.85
CA ASP A 175 6.55 18.32 -6.45
C ASP A 175 7.81 18.01 -5.64
N LYS A 176 7.71 18.02 -4.31
CA LYS A 176 8.81 17.67 -3.40
C LYS A 176 9.19 16.20 -3.54
N VAL A 177 8.21 15.30 -3.45
CA VAL A 177 8.45 13.85 -3.56
C VAL A 177 9.06 13.52 -4.94
N CYS A 178 8.57 14.14 -6.02
CA CYS A 178 9.13 13.93 -7.35
C CYS A 178 10.53 14.50 -7.49
N GLY A 179 10.84 15.63 -6.84
CA GLY A 179 12.18 16.23 -6.81
C GLY A 179 13.23 15.33 -6.17
N GLU A 180 12.82 14.48 -5.23
CA GLU A 180 13.69 13.53 -4.53
C GLU A 180 13.91 12.21 -5.30
N ILE A 181 13.37 12.00 -6.51
CA ILE A 181 13.61 10.79 -7.33
C ILE A 181 14.75 11.01 -8.32
#